data_AF-A0A1D1VIM0-F1
#
_entry.id   AF-A0A1D1VIM0-F1
#
_cell.length_a   1.000
_cell.length_b   1.000
_cell.length_c   1.000
_cell.angle_alpha   90.00
_cell.angle_beta   90.00
_cell.angle_gamma   90.00
#
_symmetry.space_group_name_H-M   'P 1'
#
loop_
_entity.id
_entity.type
_entity.pdbx_description
1 polymer ?
#
loop_
_entity_poly.entity_id
_entity_poly.type
_entity_poly.pdbx_seq_one_letter_code
_entity_poly.pdbx_strand_id
1 'polypeptide(L)'
;MAYAGFLRASEFTTTRKHAAHTLQHRDVVIAHDSVKLRLRSSRTDQHKAGSSMELPATGRPVCPADAAQRYLELRPLPVTHDEAFFVLHDSSPLTKGIFGSHLKNLPHLNGYSTHSVSIGAATEASNQSPAPEEIQQAGRWKSSCYNGYIRNKKYTMGLHAYHSIGCSISVWGL
;
A
#
# COMPACT_ATOMS: atom_id res chain seq x y z
N MET A 1 -3.95 1.27 -4.25
CA MET A 1 -2.70 1.67 -3.55
C MET A 1 -2.44 0.88 -2.28
N ALA A 2 -3.25 0.99 -1.20
CA ALA A 2 -2.94 0.33 0.09
C ALA A 2 -2.72 -1.18 0.01
N TYR A 3 -3.53 -1.89 -0.80
CA TYR A 3 -3.37 -3.32 -1.06
C TYR A 3 -2.05 -3.63 -1.79
N ALA A 4 -1.81 -2.99 -2.94
CA ALA A 4 -0.57 -3.17 -3.72
C ALA A 4 0.70 -2.84 -2.93
N GLY A 5 0.61 -1.91 -1.98
CA GLY A 5 1.75 -1.46 -1.18
C GLY A 5 1.89 -2.11 0.19
N PHE A 6 1.07 -3.10 0.54
CA PHE A 6 1.03 -3.69 1.89
C PHE A 6 0.96 -2.62 3.00
N LEU A 7 0.29 -1.50 2.72
CA LEU A 7 0.31 -0.35 3.61
C LEU A 7 -0.53 -0.63 4.85
N ARG A 8 -0.02 -0.24 6.02
CA ARG A 8 -0.81 -0.20 7.25
C ARG A 8 -1.66 1.05 7.21
N ALA A 9 -2.90 0.98 7.71
CA ALA A 9 -3.77 2.14 7.73
C ALA A 9 -3.17 3.37 8.43
N SER A 10 -2.36 3.18 9.46
CA SER A 10 -1.67 4.29 10.14
C SER A 10 -0.63 5.02 9.28
N GLU A 11 -0.18 4.44 8.17
CA GLU A 11 0.83 5.04 7.29
C GLU A 11 0.21 6.04 6.31
N PHE A 12 -1.08 5.90 5.98
CA PHE A 12 -1.77 6.74 4.99
C PHE A 12 -3.07 7.38 5.50
N THR A 13 -3.44 7.11 6.75
CA THR A 13 -4.54 7.80 7.44
C THR A 13 -4.04 8.49 8.69
N THR A 14 -4.82 9.46 9.19
CA THR A 14 -4.57 10.09 10.49
C THR A 14 -5.58 9.65 11.56
N THR A 15 -5.23 9.84 12.83
CA THR A 15 -6.14 9.66 13.97
C THR A 15 -6.73 10.97 14.49
N ARG A 16 -6.14 12.14 14.17
CA ARG A 16 -6.58 13.50 14.58
C ARG A 16 -6.13 14.55 13.55
N LYS A 17 -6.32 15.85 13.82
CA LYS A 17 -5.88 16.99 12.95
C LYS A 17 -4.40 16.99 12.55
N HIS A 18 -3.54 16.23 13.22
CA HIS A 18 -2.11 16.18 12.92
C HIS A 18 -1.78 15.11 11.86
N ALA A 19 -1.66 15.54 10.60
CA ALA A 19 -1.28 14.70 9.47
C ALA A 19 0.24 14.44 9.35
N ALA A 20 1.08 15.02 10.22
CA ALA A 20 2.55 15.00 10.04
C ALA A 20 3.19 13.60 9.98
N HIS A 21 2.52 12.58 10.54
CA HIS A 21 2.97 11.19 10.55
C HIS A 21 2.35 10.34 9.42
N THR A 22 1.39 10.89 8.68
CA THR A 22 0.75 10.22 7.55
C THR A 22 1.54 10.49 6.27
N LEU A 23 1.28 9.71 5.23
CA LEU A 23 1.81 9.91 3.89
C LEU A 23 1.43 11.33 3.39
N GLN A 24 2.42 12.18 3.15
CA GLN A 24 2.19 13.53 2.65
C GLN A 24 2.31 13.60 1.13
N HIS A 25 1.84 14.70 0.54
CA HIS A 25 1.91 14.86 -0.91
C HIS A 25 3.33 14.76 -1.47
N ARG A 26 4.33 15.36 -0.81
CA ARG A 26 5.73 15.23 -1.23
C ARG A 26 6.32 13.83 -1.12
N ASP A 27 5.66 12.93 -0.40
CA ASP A 27 6.13 11.57 -0.22
C ASP A 27 5.64 10.63 -1.34
N VAL A 28 4.87 11.15 -2.29
CA VAL A 28 4.32 10.41 -3.41
C VAL A 28 4.80 11.00 -4.73
N VAL A 29 5.44 10.17 -5.54
CA VAL A 29 5.82 10.50 -6.91
C VAL A 29 5.10 9.54 -7.84
N ILE A 30 4.26 10.07 -8.70
CA ILE A 30 3.50 9.28 -9.69
C ILE A 30 4.21 9.44 -11.03
N ALA A 31 4.63 8.32 -11.60
CA ALA A 31 5.12 8.19 -12.96
C ALA A 31 4.10 7.40 -13.80
N HIS A 32 4.36 7.29 -15.10
CA HIS A 32 3.50 6.53 -16.01
C HIS A 32 3.50 5.03 -15.68
N ASP A 33 4.65 4.50 -15.29
CA ASP A 33 4.91 3.07 -15.08
C ASP A 33 4.96 2.67 -13.60
N SER A 34 4.95 3.63 -12.67
CA SER A 34 4.96 3.31 -11.24
C SER A 34 4.50 4.46 -10.33
N VAL A 35 4.23 4.12 -9.07
CA VAL A 35 4.05 5.08 -7.98
C VAL A 35 5.10 4.81 -6.92
N LYS A 36 5.95 5.80 -6.65
CA LYS A 36 6.95 5.75 -5.58
C LYS A 36 6.39 6.40 -4.33
N LEU A 37 6.47 5.67 -3.22
CA LEU A 37 6.00 6.11 -1.90
C LEU A 37 7.16 6.14 -0.93
N ARG A 38 7.28 7.24 -0.17
CA ARG A 38 8.22 7.37 0.94
C ARG A 38 7.46 7.34 2.26
N LEU A 39 7.36 6.17 2.86
CA LEU A 39 6.68 6.01 4.14
C LEU A 39 7.53 6.62 5.25
N ARG A 40 6.92 7.55 5.98
CA ARG A 40 7.55 8.13 7.17
C ARG A 40 7.54 7.11 8.29
N SER A 41 8.67 7.01 8.95
CA SER A 41 8.93 6.14 10.09
C SER A 41 7.78 6.14 11.11
N SER A 42 7.22 4.96 11.40
CA SER A 42 6.26 4.78 12.49
C SER A 42 6.95 4.80 13.86
N ARG A 43 6.18 4.85 14.96
CA ARG A 43 6.65 4.88 16.37
C ARG A 43 7.69 3.79 16.77
N THR A 44 7.93 2.78 15.94
CA THR A 44 8.89 1.68 16.20
C THR A 44 10.19 1.78 15.40
N ASP A 45 10.41 2.88 14.69
CA ASP A 45 11.66 3.18 14.00
C ASP A 45 12.51 4.13 14.85
N GLN A 46 13.39 3.56 15.67
CA GLN A 46 14.33 4.30 16.50
C GLN A 46 15.33 5.14 15.68
N HIS A 47 15.51 4.84 14.38
CA HIS A 47 16.46 5.52 13.50
C HIS A 47 15.81 6.51 12.53
N LYS A 48 14.48 6.61 12.50
CA LYS A 48 13.70 7.49 11.61
C LYS A 48 14.08 7.39 10.11
N ALA A 49 14.61 6.25 9.67
CA ALA A 49 15.05 6.08 8.29
C ALA A 49 13.88 6.16 7.30
N GLY A 50 12.66 5.82 7.74
CA GLY A 50 11.52 5.64 6.85
C GLY A 50 11.74 4.47 5.90
N SER A 51 10.79 4.22 5.00
CA SER A 51 10.96 3.20 3.96
C SER A 51 10.41 3.69 2.64
N SER A 52 11.19 3.53 1.58
CA SER A 52 10.72 3.77 0.22
C SER A 52 10.16 2.48 -0.36
N MET A 53 9.11 2.60 -1.16
CA MET A 53 8.60 1.50 -1.96
C MET A 53 8.08 1.98 -3.30
N GLU A 54 8.06 1.08 -4.27
CA GLU A 54 7.59 1.33 -5.62
C GLU A 54 6.44 0.39 -5.95
N LEU A 55 5.34 0.97 -6.42
CA LEU A 55 4.15 0.25 -6.87
C LEU A 55 4.15 0.28 -8.40
N PRO A 56 4.55 -0.80 -9.09
CA PRO A 56 4.55 -0.81 -10.54
C PRO A 56 3.12 -0.71 -11.09
N ALA A 57 2.98 -0.05 -12.22
CA ALA A 57 1.77 -0.09 -13.02
C ALA A 57 1.52 -1.54 -13.45
N THR A 58 0.30 -2.01 -13.26
CA THR A 58 -0.03 -3.42 -13.54
C THR A 58 -0.73 -3.59 -14.88
N GLY A 59 -1.21 -2.50 -15.50
CA GLY A 59 -2.06 -2.56 -16.70
C GLY A 59 -3.39 -3.29 -16.46
N ARG A 60 -3.78 -3.51 -15.20
CA ARG A 60 -5.01 -4.21 -14.80
C ARG A 60 -6.05 -3.22 -14.28
N PRO A 61 -7.34 -3.60 -14.19
CA PRO A 61 -8.41 -2.70 -13.72
C PRO A 61 -8.17 -2.04 -12.35
N VAL A 62 -7.31 -2.62 -11.49
CA VAL A 62 -6.93 -2.09 -10.17
C VAL A 62 -5.45 -1.71 -10.16
N CYS A 63 -5.00 -0.99 -11.18
CA CYS A 63 -3.63 -0.48 -11.30
C CYS A 63 -3.36 0.60 -10.23
N PRO A 64 -2.26 0.50 -9.45
CA PRO A 64 -1.93 1.51 -8.44
C PRO A 64 -1.56 2.87 -9.04
N ALA A 65 -0.92 2.90 -10.22
CA ALA A 65 -0.57 4.13 -10.94
C ALA A 65 -1.83 4.86 -11.44
N ASP A 66 -2.69 4.15 -12.17
CA ASP A 66 -3.94 4.72 -12.69
C ASP A 66 -4.85 5.20 -11.55
N ALA A 67 -4.96 4.43 -10.47
CA ALA A 67 -5.76 4.81 -9.30
C ALA A 67 -5.21 6.07 -8.61
N ALA A 68 -3.88 6.21 -8.54
CA ALA A 68 -3.25 7.38 -7.93
C ALA A 68 -3.42 8.62 -8.82
N GLN A 69 -3.25 8.48 -10.14
CA GLN A 69 -3.45 9.56 -11.10
C GLN A 69 -4.89 10.05 -11.08
N ARG A 70 -5.86 9.14 -11.16
CA ARG A 70 -7.30 9.47 -11.11
C ARG A 70 -7.70 10.11 -9.79
N TYR A 71 -7.06 9.71 -8.69
CA TYR A 71 -7.24 10.39 -7.41
C TYR A 71 -6.75 11.85 -7.45
N LEU A 72 -5.57 12.12 -8.03
CA LEU A 72 -5.06 13.50 -8.14
C LEU A 72 -5.95 14.40 -9.01
N GLU A 73 -6.55 13.87 -10.08
CA GLU A 73 -7.50 14.61 -10.92
C GLU A 73 -8.76 15.07 -10.14
N LEU A 74 -9.17 14.28 -9.14
CA LEU A 74 -10.35 14.55 -8.31
C LEU A 74 -10.01 15.26 -6.99
N ARG A 75 -8.72 15.37 -6.66
CA ARG A 75 -8.25 15.92 -5.38
C ARG A 75 -8.52 17.43 -5.36
N PRO A 76 -9.05 17.99 -4.26
CA PRO A 76 -9.20 19.43 -4.11
C PRO A 76 -7.87 20.19 -4.26
N LEU A 77 -7.96 21.37 -4.89
CA LEU A 77 -6.87 22.34 -5.04
C LEU A 77 -7.13 23.57 -4.14
N PRO A 78 -6.08 24.34 -3.74
CA PRO A 78 -4.66 24.16 -4.06
C PRO A 78 -3.99 23.07 -3.22
N VAL A 79 -2.85 22.58 -3.72
CA VAL A 79 -2.04 21.55 -3.04
C VAL A 79 -0.78 22.15 -2.42
N THR A 80 -0.45 21.73 -1.20
CA THR A 80 0.83 22.01 -0.55
C THR A 80 1.67 20.73 -0.41
N HIS A 81 2.99 20.86 -0.30
CA HIS A 81 3.86 19.68 -0.16
C HIS A 81 3.69 18.96 1.19
N ASP A 82 3.27 19.68 2.23
CA ASP A 82 3.21 19.24 3.64
C ASP A 82 1.88 18.63 4.08
N GLU A 83 0.82 18.74 3.27
CA GLU A 83 -0.48 18.17 3.62
C GLU A 83 -0.54 16.65 3.37
N ALA A 84 -1.57 16.02 3.93
CA ALA A 84 -1.85 14.61 3.71
C ALA A 84 -2.06 14.33 2.22
N PHE A 85 -1.51 13.22 1.72
CA PHE A 85 -1.74 12.79 0.34
C PHE A 85 -3.22 12.47 0.12
N PHE A 86 -3.80 11.64 1.00
CA PHE A 86 -5.23 11.30 0.98
C PHE A 86 -6.06 12.28 1.80
N VAL A 87 -6.96 13.00 1.12
CA VAL A 87 -7.90 13.97 1.70
C VAL A 87 -9.32 13.67 1.21
N LEU A 88 -10.31 14.19 1.94
CA LEU A 88 -11.70 14.22 1.51
C LEU A 88 -11.96 15.45 0.63
N HIS A 89 -13.17 15.56 0.07
CA HIS A 89 -13.56 16.69 -0.78
C HIS A 89 -13.51 18.05 -0.07
N ASP A 90 -13.63 18.08 1.25
CA ASP A 90 -13.49 19.30 2.08
C ASP A 90 -12.03 19.60 2.45
N SER A 91 -11.07 18.95 1.79
CA SER A 91 -9.63 19.02 2.07
C SER A 91 -9.20 18.52 3.45
N SER A 92 -10.10 17.92 4.23
CA SER A 92 -9.73 17.30 5.50
C SER A 92 -8.94 16.00 5.27
N PRO A 93 -7.91 15.71 6.09
CA PRO A 93 -7.14 14.47 5.95
C PRO A 93 -8.00 13.22 6.16
N LEU A 94 -7.75 12.18 5.36
CA LEU A 94 -8.41 10.89 5.53
C LEU A 94 -8.09 10.29 6.90
N THR A 95 -9.12 10.05 7.71
CA THR A 95 -8.95 9.44 9.03
C THR A 95 -9.10 7.92 8.98
N LYS A 96 -8.47 7.22 9.93
CA LYS A 96 -8.62 5.76 10.06
C LYS A 96 -10.08 5.33 10.25
N GLY A 97 -10.86 6.13 10.98
CA GLY A 97 -12.28 5.88 11.23
C GLY A 97 -13.11 5.98 9.95
N ILE A 98 -12.88 7.03 9.16
CA ILE A 98 -13.56 7.23 7.88
C ILE A 98 -13.18 6.13 6.90
N PHE A 99 -11.89 5.84 6.74
CA PHE A 99 -11.43 4.75 5.88
C PHE A 99 -12.02 3.39 6.29
N GLY A 100 -12.01 3.08 7.59
CA GLY A 100 -12.61 1.86 8.11
C GLY A 100 -14.12 1.78 7.90
N SER A 101 -14.84 2.91 8.00
CA SER A 101 -16.28 2.99 7.72
C SER A 101 -16.56 2.73 6.24
N HIS A 102 -15.81 3.36 5.33
CA HIS A 102 -15.93 3.11 3.89
C HIS A 102 -15.69 1.65 3.55
N LEU A 103 -14.66 1.01 4.11
CA LEU A 103 -14.40 -0.42 3.88
C LEU A 103 -15.57 -1.30 4.29
N LYS A 104 -16.23 -1.00 5.42
CA LYS A 104 -17.39 -1.78 5.90
C LYS A 104 -18.63 -1.58 5.04
N ASN A 105 -18.75 -0.42 4.40
CA ASN A 105 -19.91 -0.07 3.57
C ASN A 105 -19.74 -0.50 2.11
N LEU A 106 -18.56 -1.02 1.71
CA LEU A 106 -18.37 -1.56 0.38
C LEU A 106 -19.12 -2.91 0.25
N PRO A 107 -19.90 -3.09 -0.83
CA PRO A 107 -20.60 -4.35 -1.06
C PRO A 107 -19.59 -5.51 -1.13
N HIS A 108 -19.97 -6.66 -0.57
CA HIS A 108 -19.14 -7.87 -0.49
C HIS A 108 -17.91 -7.79 0.44
N LEU A 109 -17.67 -6.64 1.10
CA LEU A 109 -16.61 -6.47 2.11
C LEU A 109 -17.16 -6.39 3.55
N ASN A 110 -18.35 -6.94 3.78
CA ASN A 110 -18.93 -7.05 5.12
C ASN A 110 -17.95 -7.78 6.06
N GLY A 111 -17.56 -7.12 7.16
CA GLY A 111 -16.61 -7.66 8.14
C GLY A 111 -15.13 -7.42 7.82
N TYR A 112 -14.79 -6.79 6.70
CA TYR A 112 -13.42 -6.36 6.43
C TYR A 112 -13.10 -5.11 7.25
N SER A 113 -11.89 -5.08 7.81
CA SER A 113 -11.35 -3.95 8.53
C SER A 113 -10.16 -3.39 7.78
N THR A 114 -9.64 -2.26 8.27
CA THR A 114 -8.38 -1.71 7.78
C THR A 114 -7.22 -2.71 7.81
N HIS A 115 -7.24 -3.64 8.77
CA HIS A 115 -6.22 -4.69 8.91
C HIS A 115 -6.41 -5.80 7.87
N SER A 116 -7.64 -6.03 7.40
CA SER A 116 -7.94 -7.03 6.38
C SER A 116 -7.26 -6.72 5.04
N VAL A 117 -7.04 -5.44 4.72
CA VAL A 117 -6.35 -5.00 3.49
C VAL A 117 -4.91 -5.51 3.48
N SER A 118 -4.16 -5.26 4.56
CA SER A 118 -2.76 -5.69 4.66
C SER A 118 -2.63 -7.22 4.76
N ILE A 119 -3.56 -7.90 5.46
CA ILE A 119 -3.61 -9.37 5.50
C ILE A 119 -3.90 -9.96 4.13
N GLY A 120 -4.87 -9.41 3.40
CA GLY A 120 -5.25 -9.88 2.08
C GLY A 120 -4.10 -9.77 1.09
N ALA A 121 -3.36 -8.65 1.13
CA ALA A 121 -2.16 -8.48 0.32
C ALA A 121 -1.09 -9.52 0.67
N ALA A 122 -0.85 -9.76 1.97
CA ALA A 122 0.10 -10.78 2.45
C ALA A 122 -0.25 -12.19 1.96
N THR A 123 -1.53 -12.55 2.05
CA THR A 123 -2.04 -13.86 1.68
C THR A 123 -1.91 -14.08 0.18
N GLU A 124 -2.27 -13.07 -0.61
CA GLU A 124 -2.16 -13.14 -2.07
C GLU A 124 -0.71 -13.24 -2.52
N ALA A 125 0.18 -12.45 -1.92
CA ALA A 125 1.61 -12.54 -2.18
C ALA A 125 2.18 -13.91 -1.81
N SER A 126 1.71 -14.54 -0.72
CA SER A 126 2.08 -15.92 -0.35
C SER A 126 1.56 -16.98 -1.31
N ASN A 127 0.46 -16.72 -2.01
CA ASN A 127 -0.03 -17.64 -3.04
C ASN A 127 0.80 -17.53 -4.33
N GLN A 128 1.46 -16.40 -4.55
CA GLN A 128 2.19 -16.08 -5.79
C GLN A 128 3.70 -16.26 -5.67
N SER A 129 4.28 -15.90 -4.52
CA SER A 129 5.69 -16.12 -4.21
C SER A 129 5.80 -17.18 -3.10
N PRO A 130 6.57 -18.27 -3.32
CA PRO A 130 6.83 -19.26 -2.30
C PRO A 130 7.87 -18.77 -1.28
N ALA A 131 8.53 -17.62 -1.51
CA ALA A 131 9.61 -17.10 -0.66
C ALA A 131 9.06 -16.24 0.48
N PRO A 132 9.05 -16.74 1.73
CA PRO A 132 8.43 -16.02 2.84
C PRO A 132 9.20 -14.73 3.23
N GLU A 133 10.50 -14.69 2.93
CA GLU A 133 11.36 -13.52 3.16
C GLU A 133 10.97 -12.32 2.29
N GLU A 134 10.60 -12.53 1.02
CA GLU A 134 10.16 -11.46 0.12
C GLU A 134 8.85 -10.82 0.61
N ILE A 135 7.92 -11.66 1.05
CA ILE A 135 6.64 -11.24 1.63
C ILE A 135 6.88 -10.48 2.93
N GLN A 136 7.82 -10.97 3.75
CA GLN A 136 8.22 -10.31 4.99
C GLN A 136 8.80 -8.92 4.74
N GLN A 137 9.68 -8.79 3.75
CA GLN A 137 10.28 -7.52 3.34
C GLN A 137 9.22 -6.57 2.76
N ALA A 138 8.36 -7.04 1.87
CA ALA A 138 7.29 -6.24 1.26
C ALA A 138 6.30 -5.68 2.30
N GLY A 139 5.91 -6.50 3.28
CA GLY A 139 5.03 -6.10 4.39
C GLY A 139 5.73 -5.35 5.54
N ARG A 140 7.06 -5.21 5.48
CA ARG A 140 7.90 -4.58 6.52
C ARG A 140 7.63 -5.19 7.91
N TRP A 141 7.50 -6.51 7.98
CA TRP A 141 7.31 -7.22 9.25
C TRP A 141 8.66 -7.57 9.90
N LYS A 142 8.88 -7.08 11.12
CA LYS A 142 10.14 -7.34 11.87
C LYS A 142 10.25 -8.78 12.41
N SER A 143 9.19 -9.59 12.30
CA SER A 143 9.13 -10.95 12.83
C SER A 143 8.23 -11.82 11.94
N SER A 144 8.28 -13.14 12.16
CA SER A 144 7.41 -14.15 11.52
C SER A 144 5.92 -14.03 11.90
N CYS A 145 5.48 -12.93 12.53
CA CYS A 145 4.08 -12.67 12.85
C CYS A 145 3.16 -12.73 11.61
N TYR A 146 3.70 -12.55 10.40
CA TYR A 146 2.95 -12.71 9.16
C TYR A 146 2.51 -14.16 8.88
N ASN A 147 3.15 -15.16 9.48
CA ASN A 147 2.71 -16.56 9.40
C ASN A 147 1.28 -16.73 9.97
N GLY A 148 0.90 -15.90 10.95
CA GLY A 148 -0.48 -15.86 11.47
C GLY A 148 -1.47 -15.11 10.56
N TYR A 149 -0.99 -14.35 9.58
CA TYR A 149 -1.81 -13.64 8.60
C TYR A 149 -2.07 -14.46 7.34
N ILE A 150 -1.16 -15.37 6.96
CA ILE A 150 -1.36 -16.28 5.82
C ILE A 150 -2.46 -17.28 6.17
N ARG A 151 -3.68 -17.00 5.71
CA ARG A 151 -4.79 -17.94 5.82
C ARG A 151 -4.63 -18.99 4.73
N ASN A 152 -4.01 -20.13 5.06
CA ASN A 152 -3.95 -21.32 4.20
C ASN A 152 -5.37 -21.83 3.91
N LYS A 153 -5.97 -21.29 2.86
CA LYS A 153 -7.25 -21.76 2.32
C LYS A 153 -6.98 -22.12 0.87
N LYS A 154 -6.81 -23.42 0.64
CA LYS A 154 -6.72 -24.02 -0.71
C LYS A 154 -8.01 -23.68 -1.45
N TYR A 155 -8.03 -22.57 -2.17
CA TYR A 155 -9.02 -22.31 -3.20
C TYR A 155 -8.28 -22.12 -4.51
N THR A 156 -8.32 -23.17 -5.31
CA THR A 156 -7.97 -23.14 -6.72
C THR A 156 -8.96 -22.23 -7.42
N MET A 157 -8.64 -20.95 -7.57
CA MET A 157 -9.30 -20.07 -8.53
C MET A 157 -8.24 -19.29 -9.29
N GLY A 158 -8.10 -19.63 -10.58
CA GLY A 158 -7.56 -18.75 -11.62
C GLY A 158 -6.12 -18.29 -11.43
N LEU A 159 -5.18 -19.23 -11.43
CA LEU A 159 -3.76 -18.93 -11.64
C LEU A 159 -3.57 -18.14 -12.94
N HIS A 160 -3.04 -16.92 -12.85
CA HIS A 160 -2.08 -16.26 -13.77
C HIS A 160 -1.91 -14.79 -13.33
N ALA A 161 -1.56 -14.60 -12.06
CA ALA A 161 -1.19 -13.31 -11.50
C ALA A 161 0.24 -13.49 -10.96
N TYR A 162 1.15 -12.66 -11.44
CA TYR A 162 2.55 -12.57 -11.01
C TYR A 162 3.45 -13.74 -11.44
N HIS A 163 3.66 -13.88 -12.75
CA HIS A 163 4.94 -14.40 -13.25
C HIS A 163 5.42 -13.58 -14.46
N SER A 164 6.66 -13.12 -14.34
CA SER A 164 7.61 -12.71 -15.39
C SER A 164 7.35 -11.42 -16.19
N ILE A 165 7.99 -10.33 -15.77
CA ILE A 165 8.90 -9.64 -16.69
C ILE A 165 10.30 -10.02 -16.24
N GLY A 166 10.92 -10.95 -16.97
CA GLY A 166 12.34 -11.23 -16.84
C GLY A 166 13.12 -9.97 -17.20
N CYS A 167 13.75 -9.34 -16.21
CA CYS A 167 14.87 -8.44 -16.48
C CYS A 167 16.14 -9.29 -16.32
N SER A 168 16.82 -9.49 -17.43
CA SER A 168 18.00 -10.33 -17.56
C SER A 168 19.04 -9.98 -16.51
N ILE A 169 19.54 -11.02 -15.85
CA ILE A 169 20.82 -11.03 -15.13
C ILE A 169 21.87 -10.38 -16.04
N SER A 170 22.48 -9.29 -15.58
CA SER A 170 23.75 -8.80 -16.10
C SER A 170 24.70 -8.70 -14.91
N VAL A 171 25.47 -9.77 -14.75
CA VAL A 171 26.66 -9.82 -13.92
C VAL A 171 27.63 -8.78 -14.47
N TRP A 172 27.87 -7.69 -13.74
CA TRP A 172 29.05 -6.86 -13.98
C TRP A 172 30.19 -7.41 -13.13
N GLY A 173 31.04 -8.20 -13.80
CA GLY A 173 32.41 -8.40 -13.37
C GLY A 173 33.26 -7.26 -13.89
N LEU A 174 33.96 -6.60 -12.96
CA LEU A 174 35.30 -6.05 -13.13
C LEU A 174 36.04 -6.28 -11.81
#